data_AF-T1HG12-F1
#
_entry.id   AF-T1HG12-F1
#
_cell.length_a   1.000
_cell.length_b   1.000
_cell.length_c   1.000
_cell.angle_alpha   90.00
_cell.angle_beta   90.00
_cell.angle_gamma   90.00
#
_symmetry.space_group_name_H-M   'P 1'
#
loop_
_entity.id
_entity.type
_entity.pdbx_description
1 polymer ?
#
loop_
_entity_poly.entity_id
_entity_poly.type
_entity_poly.pdbx_seq_one_letter_code
_entity_poly.pdbx_strand_id
1 'polypeptide(L)'
;MLPSFVSNVILGQVATRLARFVPAKSRQWATGNYLMDYEDPDRAYGGFIQTLLIASERTGLPNVFMFMVEQHSLGHTRFYALYLKVEGLAAVLYEELHKISLMDNQREKVSKVLDLLMNLNVPMENPESLHLELILKIDGRTVVSKYLNQTSFSNWTKVVKKLSSLYFEFSINYQSLNFPVIISTSRPSDIGTPTLTQI
;
A
#
# COMPACT_ATOMS: atom_id res chain seq x y z
N MET A 1 -19.19 -19.30 12.21
CA MET A 1 -18.32 -18.50 11.31
C MET A 1 -17.65 -19.52 10.40
N LEU A 2 -18.04 -19.59 9.12
CA LEU A 2 -17.41 -20.51 8.17
C LEU A 2 -15.94 -20.07 8.01
N PRO A 3 -14.96 -20.99 8.02
CA PRO A 3 -13.58 -20.63 7.76
C PRO A 3 -13.49 -19.98 6.37
N SER A 4 -12.73 -18.88 6.25
CA SER A 4 -12.56 -18.10 5.01
C SER A 4 -12.18 -18.97 3.80
N PHE A 5 -11.56 -20.12 4.04
CA PHE A 5 -11.23 -21.16 3.07
C PHE A 5 -12.42 -21.73 2.26
N VAL A 6 -13.47 -22.20 2.96
CA VAL A 6 -14.65 -22.77 2.27
C VAL A 6 -15.29 -21.71 1.38
N SER A 7 -15.21 -20.45 1.80
CA SER A 7 -15.65 -19.31 1.01
C SER A 7 -14.82 -19.16 -0.27
N ASN A 8 -13.49 -19.13 -0.18
CA ASN A 8 -12.62 -18.88 -1.35
C ASN A 8 -12.66 -19.97 -2.41
N VAL A 9 -12.70 -21.25 -2.04
CA VAL A 9 -12.81 -22.36 -3.02
C VAL A 9 -14.15 -22.29 -3.76
N ILE A 10 -15.25 -22.00 -3.05
CA ILE A 10 -16.57 -21.82 -3.67
C ILE A 10 -16.57 -20.58 -4.57
N LEU A 11 -15.98 -19.48 -4.12
CA LEU A 11 -15.82 -18.25 -4.91
C LEU A 11 -15.03 -18.50 -6.20
N GLY A 12 -13.94 -19.27 -6.14
CA GLY A 12 -13.15 -19.63 -7.33
C GLY A 12 -13.94 -20.48 -8.34
N GLN A 13 -14.75 -21.43 -7.87
CA GLN A 13 -15.62 -22.23 -8.72
C GLN A 13 -16.71 -21.37 -9.39
N VAL A 14 -17.31 -20.44 -8.63
CA VAL A 14 -18.30 -19.49 -9.17
C VAL A 14 -17.65 -18.55 -10.18
N ALA A 15 -16.48 -17.98 -9.87
CA ALA A 15 -15.73 -17.12 -10.77
C ALA A 15 -15.38 -17.84 -12.09
N THR A 16 -14.99 -19.11 -12.01
CA THR A 16 -14.70 -19.94 -13.20
C THR A 16 -15.93 -20.13 -14.09
N ARG A 17 -17.12 -20.30 -13.51
CA ARG A 17 -18.37 -20.41 -14.27
C ARG A 17 -18.72 -19.09 -14.94
N LEU A 18 -18.53 -17.96 -14.26
CA LEU A 18 -18.78 -16.63 -14.81
C LEU A 18 -17.79 -16.25 -15.90
N ALA A 19 -16.51 -16.60 -15.74
CA ALA A 19 -15.45 -16.30 -16.71
C ALA A 19 -15.73 -16.87 -18.10
N ARG A 20 -16.51 -17.96 -18.20
CA ARG A 20 -16.94 -18.55 -19.49
C ARG A 20 -17.81 -17.61 -20.34
N PHE A 21 -18.47 -16.64 -19.70
CA PHE A 21 -19.38 -15.70 -20.37
C PHE A 21 -18.76 -14.32 -20.61
N VAL A 22 -17.56 -14.07 -20.07
CA VAL A 22 -16.89 -12.76 -20.19
C VAL A 22 -15.77 -12.86 -21.21
N PRO A 23 -15.78 -12.06 -22.29
CA PRO A 23 -14.69 -12.06 -23.26
C PRO A 23 -13.40 -11.56 -22.62
N ALA A 24 -12.28 -12.24 -22.89
CA ALA A 24 -10.97 -11.84 -22.39
C ALA A 24 -10.59 -10.46 -22.97
N LYS A 25 -10.46 -9.45 -22.10
CA LYS A 25 -9.94 -8.14 -22.50
C LYS A 25 -8.41 -8.18 -22.49
N SER A 26 -7.77 -7.85 -23.61
CA SER A 26 -6.34 -8.04 -23.83
C SER A 26 -5.43 -6.96 -23.22
N ARG A 27 -5.96 -5.92 -22.58
CA ARG A 27 -5.15 -4.78 -22.13
C ARG A 27 -5.79 -4.03 -20.97
N GLN A 28 -5.47 -4.41 -19.73
CA GLN A 28 -5.87 -3.67 -18.54
C GLN A 28 -4.77 -3.76 -17.46
N TRP A 29 -3.56 -3.26 -17.77
CA TRP A 29 -2.50 -3.18 -16.75
C TRP A 29 -2.78 -2.09 -15.72
N ALA A 30 -3.55 -1.05 -16.11
CA ALA A 30 -3.82 0.11 -15.27
C ALA A 30 -5.00 -0.09 -14.28
N THR A 31 -6.01 -0.87 -14.66
CA THR A 31 -7.12 -1.26 -13.77
C THR A 31 -7.17 -2.78 -13.68
N GLY A 32 -7.00 -3.34 -12.49
CA GLY A 32 -6.97 -4.79 -12.34
C GLY A 32 -7.07 -5.23 -10.89
N ASN A 33 -7.59 -6.43 -10.68
CA ASN A 33 -7.64 -7.10 -9.40
C ASN A 33 -6.79 -8.36 -9.48
N TYR A 34 -5.69 -8.39 -8.74
CA TYR A 34 -4.74 -9.49 -8.71
C TYR A 34 -4.82 -10.14 -7.34
N LEU A 35 -5.20 -11.42 -7.29
CA LEU A 35 -5.31 -12.20 -6.06
C LEU A 35 -4.37 -13.40 -6.16
N MET A 36 -3.52 -13.55 -5.16
CA MET A 36 -2.67 -14.73 -4.96
C MET A 36 -3.04 -15.33 -3.61
N ASP A 37 -3.51 -16.57 -3.63
CA ASP A 37 -3.91 -17.31 -2.44
C ASP A 37 -3.00 -18.54 -2.28
N TYR A 38 -2.63 -18.87 -1.05
CA TYR A 38 -1.82 -20.03 -0.70
C TYR A 38 -2.32 -20.62 0.62
N GLU A 39 -2.47 -21.94 0.67
CA GLU A 39 -2.79 -22.66 1.90
C GLU A 39 -2.09 -24.02 1.93
N ASP A 40 -1.56 -24.38 3.10
CA ASP A 40 -1.04 -25.71 3.38
C ASP A 40 -2.14 -26.55 4.08
N PRO A 41 -2.69 -27.58 3.39
CA PRO A 41 -3.80 -28.37 3.92
C PRO A 41 -3.41 -29.22 5.15
N ASP A 42 -2.14 -29.57 5.31
CA ASP A 42 -1.68 -30.42 6.41
C ASP A 42 -1.40 -29.60 7.67
N ARG A 43 -1.02 -28.33 7.49
CA ARG A 43 -0.52 -27.47 8.57
C ARG A 43 -1.47 -26.35 8.96
N ALA A 44 -2.62 -26.23 8.28
CA ALA A 44 -3.68 -25.25 8.57
C ALA A 44 -3.16 -23.80 8.70
N TYR A 45 -2.16 -23.46 7.88
CA TYR A 45 -1.72 -22.09 7.68
C TYR A 45 -1.85 -21.73 6.21
N GLY A 46 -2.13 -20.46 5.97
CA GLY A 46 -2.29 -19.92 4.64
C GLY A 46 -2.53 -18.43 4.70
N GLY A 47 -2.88 -17.88 3.55
CA GLY A 47 -3.08 -16.46 3.42
C GLY A 47 -3.15 -16.06 1.96
N PHE A 48 -3.59 -14.82 1.76
CA PHE A 48 -3.64 -14.25 0.42
C PHE A 48 -3.04 -12.86 0.40
N ILE A 49 -2.58 -12.49 -0.79
CA ILE A 49 -2.19 -11.13 -1.15
C ILE A 49 -3.09 -10.71 -2.30
N GLN A 50 -3.75 -9.57 -2.13
CA GLN A 50 -4.62 -8.98 -3.14
C GLN A 50 -4.14 -7.56 -3.45
N THR A 51 -4.00 -7.25 -4.74
CA THR A 51 -3.71 -5.92 -5.24
C THR A 51 -4.83 -5.47 -6.17
N LEU A 52 -5.51 -4.39 -5.82
CA LEU A 52 -6.48 -3.72 -6.66
C LEU A 52 -5.92 -2.39 -7.15
N LEU A 53 -5.89 -2.22 -8.47
CA LEU A 53 -5.50 -1.00 -9.15
C LEU A 53 -6.72 -0.42 -9.85
N ILE A 54 -6.94 0.88 -9.74
CA ILE A 54 -7.96 1.60 -10.50
C ILE A 54 -7.26 2.72 -11.25
N ALA A 55 -7.42 2.73 -12.57
CA ALA A 55 -6.94 3.78 -13.43
C ALA A 55 -7.83 5.02 -13.36
N SER A 56 -7.21 6.20 -13.45
CA SER A 56 -7.91 7.45 -13.70
C SER A 56 -8.48 7.44 -15.11
N GLU A 57 -9.74 7.89 -15.25
CA GLU A 57 -10.39 8.05 -16.56
C GLU A 57 -9.68 9.10 -17.42
N ARG A 58 -8.96 10.03 -16.79
CA ARG A 58 -8.30 11.15 -17.48
C ARG A 58 -6.91 10.78 -17.99
N THR A 59 -6.08 10.16 -17.15
CA THR A 59 -4.69 9.85 -17.51
C THR A 59 -4.49 8.43 -18.01
N GLY A 60 -5.46 7.54 -17.76
CA GLY A 60 -5.34 6.10 -18.05
C GLY A 60 -4.30 5.39 -17.17
N LEU A 61 -3.70 6.07 -16.19
CA LEU A 61 -2.73 5.52 -15.24
C LEU A 61 -3.42 5.19 -13.90
N PRO A 62 -2.94 4.19 -13.14
CA PRO A 62 -3.43 3.89 -11.79
C PRO A 62 -3.35 5.13 -10.88
N ASN A 63 -4.48 5.55 -10.32
CA ASN A 63 -4.55 6.60 -9.29
C ASN A 63 -5.03 6.06 -7.93
N VAL A 64 -5.65 4.88 -7.89
CA VAL A 64 -6.01 4.20 -6.65
C VAL A 64 -5.31 2.85 -6.59
N PHE A 65 -4.66 2.59 -5.45
CA PHE A 65 -3.98 1.35 -5.13
C PHE A 65 -4.56 0.81 -3.83
N MET A 66 -4.93 -0.46 -3.82
CA MET A 66 -5.33 -1.17 -2.61
C MET A 66 -4.51 -2.44 -2.51
N PHE A 67 -3.76 -2.57 -1.42
CA PHE A 67 -3.01 -3.76 -1.09
C PHE A 67 -3.64 -4.39 0.14
N MET A 68 -4.04 -5.64 0.03
CA MET A 68 -4.63 -6.40 1.13
C MET A 68 -3.83 -7.67 1.33
N VAL A 69 -3.52 -7.98 2.58
CA VAL A 69 -2.82 -9.19 2.96
C VAL A 69 -3.60 -9.81 4.11
N GLU A 70 -3.95 -11.08 3.94
CA GLU A 70 -4.48 -11.90 5.00
C GLU A 70 -3.51 -13.02 5.30
N GLN A 71 -3.33 -13.32 6.58
CA GLN A 71 -2.65 -14.51 7.03
C GLN A 71 -3.57 -15.23 8.00
N HIS A 72 -3.77 -16.52 7.82
CA HIS A 72 -4.47 -17.36 8.76
C HIS A 72 -3.58 -18.52 9.23
N SER A 73 -3.65 -18.84 10.51
CA SER A 73 -2.92 -19.95 11.12
C SER A 73 -3.64 -20.37 12.39
N LEU A 74 -3.76 -21.69 12.62
CA LEU A 74 -4.30 -22.26 13.86
C LEU A 74 -5.69 -21.69 14.24
N GLY A 75 -6.54 -21.39 13.26
CA GLY A 75 -7.89 -20.84 13.46
C GLY A 75 -7.93 -19.34 13.77
N HIS A 76 -6.79 -18.64 13.71
CA HIS A 76 -6.69 -17.20 13.83
C HIS A 76 -6.37 -16.56 12.49
N THR A 77 -6.97 -15.41 12.23
CA THR A 77 -6.78 -14.65 10.99
C THR A 77 -6.35 -13.22 11.32
N ARG A 78 -5.29 -12.76 10.66
CA ARG A 78 -4.81 -11.38 10.68
C ARG A 78 -5.00 -10.77 9.30
N PHE A 79 -5.48 -9.53 9.27
CA PHE A 79 -5.78 -8.82 8.05
C PHE A 79 -5.12 -7.44 8.04
N TYR A 80 -4.38 -7.14 6.98
CA TYR A 80 -3.75 -5.85 6.75
C TYR A 80 -4.25 -5.29 5.43
N ALA A 81 -4.66 -4.02 5.43
CA ALA A 81 -5.05 -3.34 4.19
C ALA A 81 -4.45 -1.94 4.12
N LEU A 82 -3.83 -1.63 3.00
CA LEU A 82 -3.26 -0.34 2.65
C LEU A 82 -4.02 0.22 1.45
N TYR A 83 -4.69 1.33 1.65
CA TYR A 83 -5.34 2.09 0.59
C TYR A 83 -4.53 3.35 0.33
N LEU A 84 -4.22 3.58 -0.93
CA LEU A 84 -3.49 4.74 -1.38
C LEU A 84 -4.23 5.34 -2.58
N LYS A 85 -4.61 6.60 -2.48
CA LYS A 85 -5.15 7.38 -3.59
C LYS A 85 -4.19 8.51 -3.90
N VAL A 86 -3.82 8.64 -5.17
CA VAL A 86 -2.83 9.60 -5.66
C VAL A 86 -3.35 10.25 -6.94
N GLU A 87 -3.73 11.51 -6.87
CA GLU A 87 -4.13 12.34 -8.01
C GLU A 87 -3.26 13.60 -8.05
N GLY A 88 -2.95 14.10 -9.25
CA GLY A 88 -2.13 15.31 -9.43
C GLY A 88 -0.67 15.25 -8.98
N LEU A 89 -0.17 14.12 -8.46
CA LEU A 89 1.20 14.01 -7.92
C LEU A 89 2.28 14.23 -8.99
N ALA A 90 2.07 13.74 -10.21
CA ALA A 90 3.03 13.90 -11.30
C ALA A 90 3.29 15.37 -11.65
N ALA A 91 2.22 16.19 -11.69
CA ALA A 91 2.33 17.62 -11.97
C ALA A 91 3.10 18.37 -10.86
N VAL A 92 2.81 18.05 -9.58
CA VAL A 92 3.50 18.68 -8.45
C VAL A 92 4.96 18.24 -8.35
N LEU A 93 5.25 16.96 -8.60
CA LEU A 93 6.64 16.47 -8.66
C LEU A 93 7.40 17.12 -9.81
N TYR A 94 6.78 17.29 -10.97
CA TYR A 94 7.39 18.01 -12.09
C TYR A 94 7.72 19.46 -11.72
N GLU A 95 6.79 20.19 -11.10
CA GLU A 95 7.05 21.56 -10.62
C GLU A 95 8.15 21.63 -9.56
N GLU A 96 8.16 20.72 -8.58
CA GLU A 96 9.19 20.69 -7.53
C GLU A 96 10.57 20.29 -8.10
N LEU A 97 10.64 19.34 -9.03
CA LEU A 97 11.88 18.96 -9.72
C LEU A 97 12.39 20.09 -10.61
N HIS A 98 11.52 20.80 -11.32
CA HIS A 98 11.89 21.98 -12.11
C HIS A 98 12.43 23.11 -11.22
N LYS A 99 11.82 23.36 -10.06
CA LYS A 99 12.34 24.34 -9.08
C LYS A 99 13.73 23.95 -8.55
N ILE A 100 13.99 22.66 -8.33
CA ILE A 100 15.30 22.16 -7.88
C ILE A 100 16.34 22.29 -8.99
N SER A 101 15.98 21.98 -10.24
CA SER A 101 16.86 22.13 -11.41
C SER A 101 17.36 23.57 -11.58
N LEU A 102 16.48 24.55 -11.34
CA LEU A 102 16.84 25.98 -11.43
C LEU A 102 17.68 26.50 -10.25
N MET A 103 17.73 25.78 -9.12
CA MET A 103 18.44 26.23 -7.92
C MET A 103 19.87 25.68 -7.80
N ASP A 104 20.26 24.70 -8.61
CA ASP A 104 21.56 24.04 -8.47
C ASP A 104 22.50 24.36 -9.65
N ASN A 105 23.35 25.38 -9.45
CA ASN A 105 24.46 25.71 -10.35
C ASN A 105 25.60 24.66 -10.34
N GLN A 106 25.45 23.52 -9.64
CA GLN A 106 26.51 22.52 -9.52
C GLN A 106 26.02 21.07 -9.65
N ARG A 107 25.65 20.61 -10.87
CA ARG A 107 25.75 19.18 -11.29
C ARG A 107 25.41 18.99 -12.78
N GLU A 108 26.39 19.20 -13.65
CA GLU A 108 26.29 19.09 -15.13
C GLU A 108 25.81 17.73 -15.69
N LYS A 109 25.77 16.67 -14.88
CA LYS A 109 25.34 15.32 -15.31
C LYS A 109 23.86 15.03 -15.07
N VAL A 110 23.26 15.62 -14.04
CA VAL A 110 21.82 15.44 -13.77
C VAL A 110 21.01 16.34 -14.70
N SER A 111 21.50 17.55 -14.97
CA SER A 111 20.83 18.52 -15.85
C SER A 111 20.54 17.96 -17.24
N LYS A 112 21.49 17.29 -17.92
CA LYS A 112 21.27 16.81 -19.30
C LYS A 112 20.14 15.79 -19.46
N VAL A 113 19.99 14.85 -18.51
CA VAL A 113 18.92 13.85 -18.57
C VAL A 113 17.58 14.50 -18.24
N LEU A 114 17.58 15.43 -17.29
CA LEU A 114 16.40 16.18 -16.88
C LEU A 114 15.95 17.15 -17.99
N ASP A 115 16.88 17.82 -18.65
CA ASP A 115 16.66 18.68 -19.82
C ASP A 115 16.11 17.88 -20.99
N LEU A 116 16.62 16.66 -21.25
CA LEU A 116 16.07 15.77 -22.29
C LEU A 116 14.64 15.33 -21.95
N LEU A 117 14.35 15.02 -20.68
CA LEU A 117 13.00 14.68 -20.22
C LEU A 117 12.05 15.88 -20.23
N MET A 118 12.55 17.10 -19.98
CA MET A 118 11.78 18.35 -20.04
C MET A 118 11.52 18.81 -21.49
N ASN A 119 12.46 18.55 -22.40
CA ASN A 119 12.32 18.87 -23.82
C ASN A 119 11.43 17.88 -24.59
N LEU A 120 11.11 16.73 -23.98
CA LEU A 120 10.04 15.86 -24.45
C LEU A 120 8.72 16.60 -24.21
N ASN A 121 8.24 17.27 -25.26
CA ASN A 121 7.02 18.07 -25.28
C ASN A 121 5.79 17.16 -25.19
N VAL A 122 5.61 16.49 -24.06
CA VAL A 122 4.43 15.70 -23.74
C VAL A 122 3.36 16.70 -23.33
N PRO A 123 2.23 16.80 -24.04
CA PRO A 123 1.15 17.68 -23.64
C PRO A 123 0.66 17.26 -22.25
N MET A 124 1.04 18.02 -21.22
CA MET A 124 0.44 17.88 -19.89
C MET A 124 -0.98 18.44 -19.97
N GLU A 125 -1.96 17.58 -20.24
CA GLU A 125 -3.35 17.94 -20.09
C GLU A 125 -3.62 18.31 -18.63
N ASN A 126 -4.02 19.58 -18.41
CA ASN A 126 -4.50 20.23 -17.19
C ASN A 126 -3.94 19.69 -15.85
N PRO A 127 -3.21 20.49 -15.05
CA PRO A 127 -2.74 20.04 -13.74
C PRO A 127 -3.93 19.70 -12.84
N GLU A 128 -4.07 18.42 -12.49
CA GLU A 128 -4.99 17.96 -11.45
C GLU A 128 -4.55 18.56 -10.11
N SER A 129 -5.50 18.97 -9.29
CA SER A 129 -5.19 19.36 -7.91
C SER A 129 -4.65 18.16 -7.15
N LEU A 130 -3.56 18.37 -6.40
CA LEU A 130 -2.93 17.30 -5.62
C LEU A 130 -3.91 16.75 -4.57
N HIS A 131 -4.19 15.47 -4.66
CA HIS A 131 -4.98 14.73 -3.68
C HIS A 131 -4.26 13.42 -3.35
N LEU A 132 -3.66 13.36 -2.17
CA LEU A 132 -3.01 12.17 -1.65
C LEU A 132 -3.74 11.70 -0.41
N GLU A 133 -4.28 10.49 -0.45
CA GLU A 133 -4.96 9.85 0.68
C GLU A 133 -4.29 8.51 0.98
N LEU A 134 -3.99 8.29 2.26
CA LEU A 134 -3.38 7.07 2.78
C LEU A 134 -4.24 6.55 3.91
N ILE A 135 -4.74 5.33 3.79
CA ILE A 135 -5.47 4.63 4.85
C ILE A 135 -4.81 3.29 5.11
N LEU A 136 -4.39 3.06 6.35
CA LEU A 136 -3.92 1.75 6.83
C LEU A 136 -4.96 1.16 7.76
N LYS A 137 -5.36 -0.08 7.49
CA LYS A 137 -6.23 -0.89 8.34
C LYS A 137 -5.51 -2.13 8.83
N ILE A 138 -5.76 -2.47 10.08
CA ILE A 138 -5.32 -3.71 10.72
C ILE A 138 -6.55 -4.36 11.34
N ASP A 139 -6.81 -5.62 11.00
CA ASP A 139 -7.98 -6.41 11.41
C ASP A 139 -9.31 -5.66 11.24
N GLY A 140 -9.47 -5.02 10.08
CA GLY A 140 -10.66 -4.24 9.72
C GLY A 140 -10.76 -2.86 10.36
N ARG A 141 -9.87 -2.50 11.29
CA ARG A 141 -9.86 -1.19 11.97
C ARG A 141 -8.88 -0.25 11.30
N THR A 142 -9.31 0.99 11.06
CA THR A 142 -8.41 2.04 10.55
C THR A 142 -7.45 2.48 11.65
N VAL A 143 -6.16 2.26 11.44
CA VAL A 143 -5.09 2.63 12.37
C VAL A 143 -4.43 3.94 11.96
N VAL A 144 -4.31 4.19 10.65
CA VAL A 144 -3.80 5.45 10.11
C VAL A 144 -4.73 5.92 9.01
N SER A 145 -5.08 7.21 9.04
CA SER A 145 -5.69 7.91 7.92
C SER A 145 -5.02 9.26 7.77
N LYS A 146 -4.46 9.53 6.60
CA LYS A 146 -3.83 10.81 6.28
C LYS A 146 -4.30 11.29 4.92
N TYR A 147 -4.65 12.57 4.89
CA TYR A 147 -4.98 13.29 3.67
C TYR A 147 -4.03 14.47 3.51
N LEU A 148 -3.45 14.62 2.32
CA LEU A 148 -2.58 15.73 1.95
C LEU A 148 -3.14 16.38 0.70
N ASN A 149 -3.38 17.68 0.80
CA ASN A 149 -3.63 18.58 -0.32
C ASN A 149 -2.31 19.27 -0.75
N GLN A 150 -2.37 20.12 -1.78
CA GLN A 150 -1.20 20.81 -2.32
C GLN A 150 -0.41 21.63 -1.27
N THR A 151 -1.11 22.37 -0.40
CA THR A 151 -0.46 23.20 0.62
C THR A 151 0.17 22.36 1.71
N SER A 152 -0.54 21.37 2.24
CA SER A 152 -0.02 20.43 3.24
C SER A 152 1.16 19.62 2.71
N PHE A 153 1.11 19.19 1.45
CA PHE A 153 2.22 18.50 0.81
C PHE A 153 3.46 19.39 0.70
N SER A 154 3.33 20.63 0.23
CA SER A 154 4.47 21.57 0.14
C SER A 154 5.10 21.88 1.51
N ASN A 155 4.29 21.93 2.57
CA ASN A 155 4.78 22.15 3.92
C ASN A 155 5.48 20.90 4.45
N TRP A 156 4.90 19.72 4.21
CA TRP A 156 5.51 18.45 4.58
C TRP A 156 6.86 18.25 3.88
N THR A 157 6.97 18.52 2.57
CA THR A 157 8.25 18.41 1.85
C THR A 157 9.30 19.38 2.38
N LYS A 158 8.92 20.62 2.73
CA LYS A 158 9.83 21.58 3.40
C LYS A 158 10.34 21.07 4.74
N VAL A 159 9.47 20.48 5.56
CA VAL A 159 9.84 19.91 6.87
C VAL A 159 10.78 18.72 6.67
N VAL A 160 10.46 17.79 5.76
CA VAL A 160 11.32 16.65 5.45
C VAL A 160 12.68 17.10 4.93
N LYS A 161 12.74 18.11 4.04
CA LYS A 161 13.99 18.71 3.57
C LYS A 161 14.84 19.24 4.74
N LYS A 162 14.23 20.00 5.67
CA LYS A 162 14.91 20.51 6.88
C LYS A 162 15.37 19.40 7.83
N LEU A 163 14.59 18.33 8.01
CA LEU A 163 15.03 17.19 8.81
C LEU A 163 16.17 16.42 8.14
N SER A 164 16.13 16.27 6.82
CA SER A 164 17.17 15.56 6.06
C SER A 164 18.53 16.26 6.15
N SER A 165 18.56 17.60 6.20
CA SER A 165 19.81 18.34 6.42
C SER A 165 20.38 18.15 7.82
N LEU A 166 19.52 17.89 8.82
CA LEU A 166 19.97 17.68 10.20
C LEU A 166 20.37 16.22 10.47
N TYR A 167 19.89 15.26 9.67
CA TYR A 167 20.08 13.82 9.85
C TYR A 167 21.56 13.36 9.83
N PHE A 168 22.47 14.19 9.32
CA PHE A 168 23.90 13.88 9.25
C PHE A 168 24.67 14.26 10.53
N GLU A 169 24.07 14.97 11.49
CA GLU A 169 24.78 15.54 12.64
C GLU A 169 24.39 14.95 14.01
N PHE A 170 23.44 14.02 14.07
CA PHE A 170 23.00 13.42 15.34
C PHE A 170 22.96 11.89 15.34
N SER A 171 23.37 11.30 16.45
CA SER A 171 23.15 9.88 16.76
C SER A 171 21.93 9.75 17.66
N ILE A 172 20.79 9.33 17.11
CA ILE A 172 19.60 9.02 17.92
C ILE A 172 19.64 7.54 18.29
N ASN A 173 19.75 7.26 19.59
CA ASN A 173 19.52 5.93 20.12
C ASN A 173 18.01 5.73 20.34
N TYR A 174 17.36 5.05 19.39
CA TYR A 174 15.95 4.69 19.50
C TYR A 174 15.82 3.23 19.91
N GLN A 175 15.20 2.97 21.06
CA GLN A 175 14.85 1.62 21.50
C GLN A 175 13.33 1.50 21.61
N SER A 176 12.75 0.55 20.88
CA SER A 176 11.33 0.21 20.97
C SER A 176 11.23 -1.24 21.45
N LEU A 177 10.48 -1.45 22.54
CA LEU A 177 10.15 -2.77 23.05
C LEU A 177 8.71 -3.08 22.64
N ASN A 178 8.58 -3.92 21.61
CA ASN A 178 7.28 -4.48 21.22
C ASN A 178 7.21 -5.93 21.68
N PHE A 179 6.15 -6.26 22.40
CA PHE A 179 5.82 -7.64 22.77
C PHE A 179 4.67 -8.10 21.89
N PRO A 180 4.95 -8.77 20.76
CA PRO A 180 3.89 -9.35 19.94
C PRO A 180 3.35 -10.59 20.65
N VAL A 181 2.49 -10.41 21.66
CA VAL A 181 1.68 -11.52 22.17
C VAL A 181 0.53 -11.69 21.18
N ILE A 182 0.62 -12.71 20.34
CA ILE A 182 -0.33 -12.88 19.24
C ILE A 182 -1.60 -13.54 19.81
N ILE A 183 -1.47 -14.52 20.71
CA ILE A 183 -2.58 -15.22 21.36
C ILE A 183 -2.20 -15.59 22.81
N SER A 184 -3.06 -15.26 23.79
CA SER A 184 -3.00 -15.87 25.12
C SER A 184 -4.35 -16.53 25.44
N THR A 185 -4.31 -17.83 25.75
CA THR A 185 -5.51 -18.56 26.20
C THR A 185 -5.25 -19.17 27.56
N SER A 186 -6.20 -18.98 28.47
CA SER A 186 -6.21 -19.61 29.78
C SER A 186 -7.34 -20.63 29.79
N ARG A 187 -6.99 -21.91 29.98
CA ARG A 187 -7.95 -22.99 30.13
C ARG A 187 -7.80 -23.62 31.51
N PRO A 188 -8.88 -23.94 32.23
CA PRO A 188 -8.77 -24.70 33.46
C PRO A 188 -8.18 -26.09 33.14
N SER A 189 -7.18 -26.52 33.90
CA SER A 189 -6.66 -27.89 33.83
C SER A 189 -7.32 -28.78 34.88
N ASP A 190 -7.21 -30.08 34.68
CA ASP A 190 -7.77 -31.10 35.59
C ASP A 190 -7.20 -31.02 37.02
N ILE A 191 -6.04 -30.36 37.21
CA ILE A 191 -5.42 -30.15 38.53
C ILE A 191 -5.91 -28.87 39.23
N GLY A 192 -6.86 -28.14 38.64
CA GLY A 192 -7.43 -26.91 39.21
C GLY A 192 -6.60 -25.65 38.99
N THR A 193 -5.43 -25.74 38.33
CA THR A 193 -4.63 -24.57 37.92
C THR A 193 -4.91 -24.21 36.46
N PRO A 194 -4.93 -22.92 36.08
CA PRO A 194 -5.07 -22.55 34.68
C PRO A 194 -3.82 -22.95 33.88
N THR A 195 -4.01 -23.61 32.74
CA THR A 195 -2.97 -23.78 31.73
C THR A 195 -2.97 -22.55 30.84
N LEU A 196 -1.84 -21.84 30.84
CA LEU A 196 -1.60 -20.69 29.98
C LEU A 196 -0.94 -21.17 28.70
N THR A 197 -1.58 -20.94 27.56
CA THR A 197 -0.98 -21.15 26.24
C THR A 197 -0.72 -19.78 25.62
N GLN A 198 0.55 -19.46 25.37
CA GLN A 198 0.97 -18.24 24.68
C GLN A 198 1.61 -18.61 23.34
N ILE A 199 1.14 -18.00 22.27
CA ILE A 199 1.66 -18.15 20.89
C ILE A 199 1.90 -16.76 20.31
#